data_AF-A0A1W1UEX8-F1
#
_entry.id   AF-A0A1W1UEX8-F1
#
_cell.length_a   1.000
_cell.length_b   1.000
_cell.length_c   1.000
_cell.angle_alpha   90.00
_cell.angle_beta   90.00
_cell.angle_gamma   90.00
#
_symmetry.space_group_name_H-M   'P 1'
#
loop_
_entity.id
_entity.type
_entity.pdbx_description
1 polymer ?
#
loop_
_entity_poly.entity_id
_entity_poly.type
_entity_poly.pdbx_seq_one_letter_code
_entity_poly.pdbx_strand_id
1 'polypeptide(L)'
;MPRFCLFLLLLASLGLSDCSAPPAAAPPAAEGVLLAAGTGQSFTPGPDSAYRRVQPTDIRREDTVYAATLPVLDEPDGLLHLRVALNPQAHTVEQLTLQGVPRRDSVSFHQLGEGVARYHSLSGHYYFTTFYQKRKKLANGYQNNGLIQQIKGWVKPESAEAAIRHQAVE
;
A
#
# COMPACT_ATOMS: atom_id res chain seq x y z
N MET A 1 1.50 75.89 -9.13
CA MET A 1 0.81 76.75 -10.12
C MET A 1 1.05 76.15 -11.51
N PRO A 2 0.08 76.08 -12.45
CA PRO A 2 -1.36 75.83 -12.32
C PRO A 2 -1.92 74.76 -13.32
N ARG A 3 -3.20 74.42 -13.11
CA ARG A 3 -4.29 74.03 -14.06
C ARG A 3 -4.28 72.61 -14.69
N PHE A 4 -5.14 71.68 -14.24
CA PHE A 4 -6.60 71.53 -14.48
C PHE A 4 -7.01 71.47 -15.96
N CYS A 5 -7.43 70.29 -16.43
CA CYS A 5 -8.60 70.17 -17.29
C CYS A 5 -9.29 68.82 -17.07
N LEU A 6 -10.44 68.92 -16.41
CA LEU A 6 -11.43 67.91 -16.12
C LEU A 6 -12.33 67.75 -17.36
N PHE A 7 -12.61 66.53 -17.82
CA PHE A 7 -13.84 66.26 -18.57
C PHE A 7 -14.43 64.91 -18.13
N LEU A 8 -15.51 65.01 -17.36
CA LEU A 8 -16.52 63.99 -17.12
C LEU A 8 -17.29 63.69 -18.42
N LEU A 9 -17.74 62.43 -18.58
CA LEU A 9 -19.10 62.02 -19.01
C LEU A 9 -19.14 60.46 -18.99
N LEU A 10 -19.70 59.80 -17.97
CA LEU A 10 -21.11 59.46 -17.70
C LEU A 10 -21.80 58.58 -18.77
N LEU A 11 -22.25 57.38 -18.32
CA LEU A 11 -23.48 56.60 -18.60
C LEU A 11 -23.16 55.11 -18.79
N ALA A 12 -23.49 54.26 -17.81
CA ALA A 12 -24.73 53.44 -17.69
C ALA A 12 -24.71 52.24 -18.68
N SER A 13 -25.06 50.99 -18.36
CA SER A 13 -25.89 50.43 -17.29
C SER A 13 -25.73 48.90 -17.31
N LEU A 14 -25.88 48.31 -16.12
CA LEU A 14 -26.43 46.99 -15.79
C LEU A 14 -26.65 45.97 -16.92
N GLY A 15 -25.92 44.85 -16.83
CA GLY A 15 -26.29 43.57 -17.41
C GLY A 15 -25.87 42.44 -16.47
N LEU A 16 -26.76 42.08 -15.55
CA LEU A 16 -26.72 40.80 -14.84
C LEU A 16 -26.86 39.67 -15.86
N SER A 17 -25.88 38.78 -15.92
CA SER A 17 -26.08 37.37 -16.26
C SER A 17 -24.92 36.57 -15.69
N ASP A 18 -25.15 36.08 -14.48
CA ASP A 18 -24.54 34.87 -13.96
C ASP A 18 -24.73 33.74 -14.97
N CYS A 19 -23.67 33.38 -15.69
CA CYS A 19 -23.46 32.00 -16.12
C CYS A 19 -22.29 31.45 -15.32
N SER A 20 -22.56 31.19 -14.04
CA SER A 20 -21.75 30.25 -13.27
C SER A 20 -21.95 28.88 -13.94
N ALA A 21 -21.04 28.54 -14.86
CA ALA A 21 -20.91 27.19 -15.35
C ALA A 21 -20.61 26.32 -14.11
N PRO A 22 -21.39 25.26 -13.85
CA PRO A 22 -21.01 24.33 -12.79
C PRO A 22 -19.59 23.83 -13.12
N PRO A 23 -18.66 23.80 -12.16
CA PRO A 23 -17.39 23.13 -12.38
C PRO A 23 -17.74 21.71 -12.82
N ALA A 24 -17.29 21.34 -14.02
CA ALA A 24 -17.39 19.99 -14.52
C ALA A 24 -16.93 19.07 -13.39
N ALA A 25 -17.83 18.18 -12.97
CA ALA A 25 -17.56 17.22 -11.92
C ALA A 25 -16.18 16.62 -12.19
N ALA A 26 -15.29 16.76 -11.20
CA ALA A 26 -13.99 16.14 -11.25
C ALA A 26 -14.22 14.67 -11.65
N PRO A 27 -13.46 14.13 -12.62
CA PRO A 27 -13.54 12.72 -12.91
C PRO A 27 -13.36 11.96 -11.58
N PRO A 28 -14.16 10.92 -11.30
CA PRO A 28 -13.93 10.11 -10.12
C PRO A 28 -12.47 9.72 -10.10
N ALA A 29 -11.82 9.98 -8.95
CA ALA A 29 -10.42 9.68 -8.74
C ALA A 29 -10.13 8.29 -9.30
N ALA A 30 -9.25 8.25 -10.30
CA ALA A 30 -8.85 7.02 -10.95
C ALA A 30 -8.51 5.99 -9.88
N GLU A 31 -9.18 4.84 -9.92
CA GLU A 31 -8.74 3.65 -9.21
C GLU A 31 -7.31 3.39 -9.67
N GLY A 32 -6.34 3.74 -8.83
CA GLY A 32 -4.93 3.52 -9.07
C GLY A 32 -4.65 2.02 -9.07
N VAL A 33 -4.81 1.39 -10.23
CA VAL A 33 -4.29 0.06 -10.53
C VAL A 33 -2.99 0.24 -11.29
N LEU A 34 -1.91 -0.36 -10.77
CA LEU A 34 -0.98 -1.27 -11.47
C LEU A 34 0.45 -1.14 -10.93
N LEU A 35 0.85 -2.09 -10.08
CA LEU A 35 2.09 -2.83 -10.33
C LEU A 35 1.70 -4.02 -11.22
N ALA A 36 2.48 -4.26 -12.26
CA ALA A 36 2.08 -4.84 -13.55
C ALA A 36 1.40 -6.23 -13.56
N ALA A 37 0.68 -6.46 -14.66
CA ALA A 37 -0.16 -7.58 -15.05
C ALA A 37 0.30 -8.99 -14.61
N GLY A 38 -0.59 -9.65 -13.87
CA GLY A 38 -0.64 -11.11 -13.70
C GLY A 38 -2.01 -11.51 -13.17
N THR A 39 -2.83 -12.15 -14.01
CA THR A 39 -4.10 -12.85 -13.72
C THR A 39 -4.95 -12.31 -12.55
N GLY A 40 -6.11 -11.72 -12.89
CA GLY A 40 -7.07 -11.14 -11.96
C GLY A 40 -7.38 -12.02 -10.75
N GLN A 41 -6.69 -11.75 -9.64
CA GLN A 41 -7.09 -12.23 -8.33
C GLN A 41 -8.16 -11.28 -7.80
N SER A 42 -9.37 -11.80 -7.60
CA SER A 42 -10.43 -11.09 -6.88
C SER A 42 -9.97 -10.82 -5.45
N PHE A 43 -9.91 -9.55 -5.07
CA PHE A 43 -9.67 -9.13 -3.69
C PHE A 43 -11.01 -8.93 -2.99
N THR A 44 -11.45 -9.90 -2.19
CA THR A 44 -12.59 -9.69 -1.29
C THR A 44 -12.19 -8.69 -0.20
N PRO A 45 -12.81 -7.49 -0.12
CA PRO A 45 -12.54 -6.54 0.96
C PRO A 45 -13.16 -7.04 2.27
N GLY A 46 -12.44 -6.88 3.37
CA GLY A 46 -12.92 -7.20 4.73
C GLY A 46 -11.95 -8.09 5.51
N PRO A 47 -11.95 -7.98 6.85
CA PRO A 47 -11.23 -8.94 7.69
C PRO A 47 -11.95 -10.29 7.60
N ASP A 48 -11.49 -11.16 6.72
CA ASP A 48 -11.80 -12.59 6.78
C ASP A 48 -11.35 -13.12 8.16
N SER A 49 -12.08 -14.08 8.75
CA SER A 49 -11.71 -14.66 10.05
C SER A 49 -10.35 -15.36 10.02
N ALA A 50 -9.84 -15.63 8.83
CA ALA A 50 -8.53 -16.22 8.58
C ALA A 50 -7.32 -15.28 8.81
N TYR A 51 -7.53 -13.98 9.11
CA TYR A 51 -6.43 -13.07 9.44
C TYR A 51 -6.08 -13.11 10.94
N ARG A 52 -4.82 -13.42 11.24
CA ARG A 52 -4.25 -13.29 12.58
C ARG A 52 -3.83 -11.83 12.81
N ARG A 53 -4.34 -11.22 13.89
CA ARG A 53 -3.85 -9.91 14.36
C ARG A 53 -2.38 -9.99 14.73
N VAL A 54 -1.61 -8.98 14.34
CA VAL A 54 -0.19 -8.87 14.68
C VAL A 54 0.12 -7.46 15.16
N GLN A 55 1.08 -7.36 16.07
CA GLN A 55 1.58 -6.07 16.54
C GLN A 55 2.70 -5.59 15.60
N PRO A 56 2.52 -4.48 14.88
CA PRO A 56 3.61 -3.92 14.07
C PRO A 56 4.74 -3.40 14.98
N THR A 57 5.97 -3.54 14.50
CA THR A 57 7.19 -3.02 15.13
C THR A 57 7.88 -2.02 14.19
N ASP A 58 8.92 -1.33 14.69
CA ASP A 58 9.72 -0.36 13.91
C ASP A 58 8.88 0.69 13.17
N ILE A 59 7.79 1.14 13.81
CA ILE A 59 6.82 2.04 13.22
C ILE A 59 7.45 3.41 13.00
N ARG A 60 7.39 3.90 11.75
CA ARG A 60 7.66 5.29 11.38
C ARG A 60 6.38 5.88 10.83
N ARG A 61 5.98 7.04 11.36
CA ARG A 61 4.74 7.72 10.98
C ARG A 61 4.98 9.22 10.87
N GLU A 62 4.82 9.72 9.67
CA GLU A 62 4.80 11.12 9.26
C GLU A 62 3.64 11.30 8.27
N ASP A 63 3.32 12.53 7.87
CA ASP A 63 2.11 12.83 7.09
C ASP A 63 2.06 12.08 5.75
N THR A 64 3.21 11.98 5.06
CA THR A 64 3.34 11.29 3.76
C THR A 64 4.03 9.94 3.86
N VAL A 65 4.43 9.50 5.06
CA VAL A 65 5.25 8.31 5.24
C VAL A 65 4.71 7.47 6.38
N TYR A 66 4.28 6.25 6.05
CA TYR A 66 4.09 5.21 7.04
C TYR A 66 4.97 4.02 6.69
N ALA A 67 5.76 3.54 7.64
CA ALA A 67 6.47 2.28 7.51
C ALA A 67 6.36 1.45 8.78
N ALA A 68 6.17 0.15 8.64
CA ALA A 68 6.14 -0.76 9.79
C ALA A 68 6.64 -2.16 9.40
N THR A 69 7.17 -2.88 10.38
CA THR A 69 7.58 -4.28 10.27
C THR A 69 6.51 -5.17 10.89
N LEU A 70 6.04 -6.16 10.14
CA LEU A 70 4.99 -7.09 10.57
C LEU A 70 5.60 -8.48 10.83
N PRO A 71 5.40 -9.08 12.01
CA PRO A 71 5.83 -10.45 12.25
C PRO A 71 4.94 -11.43 11.49
N VAL A 72 5.55 -12.18 10.56
CA VAL A 72 4.84 -13.15 9.71
C VAL A 72 4.86 -14.52 10.36
N LEU A 73 6.04 -15.10 10.56
CA LEU A 73 6.22 -16.43 11.12
C LEU A 73 7.45 -16.48 12.02
N ASP A 74 7.36 -17.34 13.03
CA ASP A 74 8.49 -17.82 13.81
C ASP A 74 8.47 -19.35 13.74
N GLU A 75 9.39 -19.91 12.97
CA GLU A 75 9.49 -21.34 12.71
C GLU A 75 10.88 -21.86 13.06
N PRO A 76 11.05 -23.19 13.21
CA PRO A 76 12.35 -23.80 13.50
C PRO A 76 13.46 -23.43 12.51
N ASP A 77 13.11 -23.15 11.25
CA ASP A 77 14.07 -22.80 10.21
C ASP A 77 14.40 -21.31 10.13
N GLY A 78 13.64 -20.43 10.79
CA GLY A 78 13.88 -18.99 10.74
C GLY A 78 12.70 -18.12 11.17
N LEU A 79 12.99 -16.83 11.26
CA LEU A 79 12.01 -15.77 11.46
C LEU A 79 11.71 -15.10 10.13
N LEU A 80 10.46 -14.73 9.92
CA LEU A 80 10.02 -14.00 8.74
C LEU A 80 9.24 -12.75 9.16
N HIS A 81 9.69 -11.61 8.67
CA HIS A 81 9.03 -10.32 8.83
C HIS A 81 8.67 -9.75 7.45
N LEU A 82 7.63 -8.93 7.40
CA LEU A 82 7.28 -8.15 6.22
C LEU A 82 7.35 -6.67 6.57
N ARG A 83 8.22 -5.94 5.91
CA ARG A 83 8.26 -4.49 5.98
C ARG A 83 7.29 -3.92 4.96
N VAL A 84 6.38 -3.07 5.42
CA VAL A 84 5.39 -2.37 4.61
C VAL A 84 5.69 -0.89 4.66
N ALA A 85 5.82 -0.24 3.50
CA ALA A 85 5.94 1.21 3.36
C ALA A 85 4.79 1.75 2.52
N LEU A 86 4.19 2.85 2.97
CA LEU A 86 2.99 3.46 2.41
C LEU A 86 3.16 4.97 2.36
N ASN A 87 2.38 5.61 1.50
CA ASN A 87 2.08 7.03 1.57
C ASN A 87 0.61 7.22 1.94
N PRO A 88 0.31 7.54 3.22
CA PRO A 88 -1.06 7.70 3.69
C PRO A 88 -1.83 8.81 2.97
N GLN A 89 -1.15 9.87 2.54
CA GLN A 89 -1.75 11.01 1.86
C GLN A 89 -2.11 10.69 0.40
N ALA A 90 -1.24 9.96 -0.30
CA ALA A 90 -1.49 9.52 -1.68
C ALA A 90 -2.33 8.23 -1.76
N HIS A 91 -2.59 7.58 -0.63
CA HIS A 91 -3.28 6.30 -0.54
C HIS A 91 -2.59 5.18 -1.32
N THR A 92 -1.27 5.20 -1.37
CA THR A 92 -0.44 4.24 -2.11
C THR A 92 0.37 3.36 -1.16
N VAL A 93 0.62 2.12 -1.60
CA VAL A 93 1.63 1.24 -1.01
C VAL A 93 2.88 1.39 -1.84
N GLU A 94 3.93 1.93 -1.22
CA GLU A 94 5.18 2.24 -1.89
C GLU A 94 6.08 1.00 -1.99
N GLN A 95 6.10 0.16 -0.94
CA GLN A 95 6.99 -0.99 -0.90
C GLN A 95 6.49 -2.10 0.02
N LEU A 96 6.69 -3.34 -0.44
CA LEU A 96 6.59 -4.56 0.37
C LEU A 96 7.94 -5.29 0.30
N THR A 97 8.55 -5.52 1.47
CA THR A 97 9.86 -6.17 1.53
C THR A 97 9.87 -7.26 2.58
N LEU A 98 10.08 -8.49 2.14
CA LEU A 98 10.24 -9.65 2.99
C LEU A 98 11.65 -9.66 3.60
N GLN A 99 11.70 -9.82 4.91
CA GLN A 99 12.92 -9.89 5.68
C GLN A 99 12.95 -11.23 6.40
N GLY A 100 13.80 -12.14 5.92
CA GLY A 100 14.00 -13.45 6.52
C GLY A 100 15.30 -13.50 7.33
N VAL A 101 15.22 -13.97 8.57
CA VAL A 101 16.39 -14.30 9.40
C VAL A 101 16.45 -15.82 9.55
N PRO A 102 17.21 -16.53 8.70
CA PRO A 102 17.30 -17.98 8.79
C PRO A 102 18.06 -18.39 10.06
N ARG A 103 17.61 -19.48 10.71
CA ARG A 103 18.33 -20.10 11.85
C ARG A 103 19.36 -21.13 11.42
N ARG A 104 19.37 -21.49 10.12
CA ARG A 104 20.28 -22.46 9.51
C ARG A 104 20.86 -21.87 8.24
N ASP A 105 22.17 -21.97 8.06
CA ASP A 105 22.87 -21.46 6.85
C ASP A 105 22.43 -22.16 5.57
N SER A 106 21.85 -23.35 5.68
CA SER A 106 21.26 -24.08 4.55
C SER A 106 19.90 -23.52 4.13
N VAL A 107 19.29 -22.59 4.86
CA VAL A 107 17.94 -22.07 4.59
C VAL A 107 18.02 -20.61 4.17
N SER A 108 17.22 -20.24 3.16
CA SER A 108 16.95 -18.85 2.81
C SER A 108 15.48 -18.66 2.45
N PHE A 109 14.99 -17.44 2.62
CA PHE A 109 13.65 -17.03 2.22
C PHE A 109 13.77 -16.06 1.05
N HIS A 110 13.09 -16.35 -0.05
CA HIS A 110 13.17 -15.55 -1.25
C HIS A 110 11.80 -15.01 -1.63
N GLN A 111 11.64 -13.69 -1.61
CA GLN A 111 10.43 -13.03 -2.09
C GLN A 111 10.29 -13.22 -3.61
N LEU A 112 9.07 -13.48 -4.06
CA LEU A 112 8.72 -13.63 -5.46
C LEU A 112 7.95 -12.38 -5.91
N GLY A 113 8.58 -11.56 -6.73
CA GLY A 113 8.02 -10.29 -7.19
C GLY A 113 7.93 -9.22 -6.09
N GLU A 114 7.26 -8.11 -6.40
CA GLU A 114 7.14 -6.96 -5.48
C GLU A 114 5.91 -7.06 -4.57
N GLY A 115 5.01 -8.01 -4.85
CA GLY A 115 3.69 -8.08 -4.26
C GLY A 115 2.71 -7.10 -4.92
N VAL A 116 1.48 -7.10 -4.41
CA VAL A 116 0.39 -6.25 -4.87
C VAL A 116 -0.34 -5.69 -3.66
N ALA A 117 -0.83 -4.47 -3.76
CA ALA A 117 -1.56 -3.85 -2.66
C ALA A 117 -2.60 -2.85 -3.15
N ARG A 118 -3.57 -2.55 -2.28
CA ARG A 118 -4.64 -1.60 -2.54
C ARG A 118 -5.08 -0.92 -1.25
N TYR A 119 -5.43 0.35 -1.34
CA TYR A 119 -6.12 1.07 -0.28
C TYR A 119 -7.63 0.83 -0.35
N HIS A 120 -8.29 0.76 0.81
CA HIS A 120 -9.74 0.65 0.93
C HIS A 120 -10.28 1.83 1.75
N SER A 121 -10.84 2.81 1.04
CA SER A 121 -11.24 4.11 1.60
C SER A 121 -12.23 4.03 2.76
N LEU A 122 -13.21 3.13 2.69
CA LEU A 122 -14.24 3.02 3.73
C LEU A 122 -13.69 2.53 5.08
N SER A 123 -12.61 1.74 5.06
CA SER A 123 -12.09 1.09 6.28
C SER A 123 -10.74 1.64 6.73
N GLY A 124 -10.06 2.44 5.87
CA GLY A 124 -8.72 2.98 6.10
C GLY A 124 -7.62 1.92 6.00
N HIS A 125 -7.94 0.71 5.50
CA HIS A 125 -6.99 -0.39 5.42
C HIS A 125 -6.23 -0.39 4.09
N TYR A 126 -4.94 -0.67 4.18
CA TYR A 126 -4.08 -0.97 3.04
C TYR A 126 -3.92 -2.48 2.99
N TYR A 127 -4.65 -3.13 2.09
CA TYR A 127 -4.56 -4.58 1.87
C TYR A 127 -3.38 -4.89 0.97
N PHE A 128 -2.64 -5.95 1.28
CA PHE A 128 -1.51 -6.40 0.47
C PHE A 128 -1.50 -7.91 0.31
N THR A 129 -0.83 -8.37 -0.74
CA THR A 129 -0.48 -9.76 -0.98
C THR A 129 0.96 -9.81 -1.50
N THR A 130 1.80 -10.67 -0.93
CA THR A 130 3.11 -10.98 -1.47
C THR A 130 3.34 -12.49 -1.43
N PHE A 131 4.33 -12.96 -2.20
CA PHE A 131 4.66 -14.37 -2.32
C PHE A 131 6.12 -14.58 -1.97
N TYR A 132 6.44 -15.75 -1.43
CA TYR A 132 7.81 -16.12 -1.18
C TYR A 132 8.01 -17.62 -1.30
N GLN A 133 9.28 -18.02 -1.39
CA GLN A 133 9.67 -19.41 -1.40
C GLN A 133 10.80 -19.64 -0.41
N LYS A 134 10.66 -20.70 0.40
CA LYS A 134 11.73 -21.19 1.26
C LYS A 134 12.65 -22.07 0.43
N ARG A 135 13.94 -21.75 0.41
CA ARG A 135 14.97 -22.51 -0.32
C ARG A 135 15.89 -23.19 0.67
N LYS A 136 16.17 -24.47 0.45
CA LYS A 136 17.11 -25.26 1.25
C LYS A 136 18.27 -25.76 0.39
N LYS A 137 19.50 -25.40 0.77
CA LYS A 137 20.72 -25.96 0.20
C LYS A 137 20.93 -27.37 0.75
N LEU A 138 21.06 -28.34 -0.15
CA LEU A 138 21.35 -29.72 0.17
C LEU A 138 22.86 -29.95 0.31
N ALA A 139 23.26 -31.07 0.93
CA ALA A 139 24.67 -31.40 1.16
C ALA A 139 25.48 -31.53 -0.15
N ASN A 140 24.83 -31.92 -1.25
CA ASN A 140 25.41 -32.01 -2.58
C ASN A 140 25.44 -30.66 -3.33
N GLY A 141 25.12 -29.55 -2.67
CA GLY A 141 25.13 -28.20 -3.24
C GLY A 141 23.88 -27.80 -4.03
N TYR A 142 22.97 -28.76 -4.32
CA TYR A 142 21.71 -28.46 -5.01
C TYR A 142 20.76 -27.66 -4.12
N GLN A 143 19.87 -26.90 -4.74
CA GLN A 143 18.80 -26.17 -4.05
C GLN A 143 17.48 -26.93 -4.16
N ASN A 144 16.89 -27.23 -3.01
CA ASN A 144 15.50 -27.65 -2.92
C ASN A 144 14.63 -26.41 -2.70
N ASN A 145 13.78 -26.12 -3.67
CA ASN A 145 12.82 -25.02 -3.61
C ASN A 145 11.51 -25.57 -3.03
N GLY A 146 11.13 -25.12 -1.83
CA GLY A 146 9.88 -25.51 -1.20
C GLY A 146 8.66 -24.98 -1.94
N LEU A 147 7.46 -25.26 -1.43
CA LEU A 147 6.23 -24.71 -2.00
C LEU A 147 6.23 -23.18 -1.95
N ILE A 148 5.59 -22.56 -2.95
CA ILE A 148 5.31 -21.13 -2.92
C ILE A 148 4.34 -20.86 -1.77
N GLN A 149 4.70 -19.87 -0.97
CA GLN A 149 3.90 -19.39 0.15
C GLN A 149 3.33 -18.02 -0.20
N GLN A 150 2.12 -17.75 0.28
CA GLN A 150 1.43 -16.48 0.13
C GLN A 150 1.25 -15.83 1.49
N ILE A 151 1.58 -14.54 1.56
CA ILE A 151 1.30 -13.67 2.69
C ILE A 151 0.26 -12.66 2.21
N LYS A 152 -0.95 -12.72 2.78
CA LYS A 152 -1.94 -11.65 2.66
C LYS A 152 -1.97 -10.87 3.96
N GLY A 153 -2.32 -9.60 3.90
CA GLY A 153 -2.50 -8.82 5.11
C GLY A 153 -3.15 -7.49 4.86
N TRP A 154 -3.30 -6.76 5.95
CA TRP A 154 -3.66 -5.37 5.91
C TRP A 154 -2.99 -4.60 7.05
N VAL A 155 -2.80 -3.31 6.82
CA VAL A 155 -2.37 -2.35 7.84
C VAL A 155 -3.31 -1.15 7.87
N LYS A 156 -3.55 -0.59 9.06
CA LYS A 156 -4.27 0.66 9.27
C LYS A 156 -3.32 1.69 9.89
N PRO A 157 -2.75 2.61 9.10
CA PRO A 157 -1.72 3.53 9.56
C PRO A 157 -2.12 4.36 10.76
N GLU A 158 -3.37 4.83 10.81
CA GLU A 158 -3.91 5.69 11.88
C GLU A 158 -3.82 5.02 13.26
N SER A 159 -4.26 3.77 13.37
CA SER A 159 -4.31 3.03 14.63
C SER A 159 -3.12 2.09 14.87
N ALA A 160 -2.16 2.01 13.92
CA ALA A 160 -1.07 1.04 13.96
C ALA A 160 -1.56 -0.41 14.10
N GLU A 161 -2.76 -0.70 13.60
CA GLU A 161 -3.30 -2.05 13.59
C GLU A 161 -2.86 -2.78 12.32
N ALA A 162 -2.60 -4.08 12.48
CA ALA A 162 -2.33 -4.94 11.35
C ALA A 162 -2.89 -6.34 11.56
N ALA A 163 -3.13 -7.03 10.46
CA ALA A 163 -3.39 -8.45 10.47
C ALA A 163 -2.80 -9.11 9.24
N ILE A 164 -2.43 -10.38 9.38
CA ILE A 164 -1.82 -11.17 8.32
C ILE A 164 -2.43 -12.56 8.24
N ARG A 165 -2.34 -13.16 7.08
CA ARG A 165 -2.66 -14.55 6.79
C ARG A 165 -1.52 -15.13 5.99
N HIS A 166 -1.04 -16.29 6.42
CA HIS A 166 0.02 -17.04 5.77
C HIS A 166 -0.50 -18.40 5.34
N GLN A 167 -0.28 -18.79 4.09
CA GLN A 167 -0.72 -20.07 3.56
C GLN A 167 0.14 -20.55 2.39
N ALA A 168 0.19 -21.85 2.16
CA ALA A 168 0.75 -22.41 0.93
C ALA A 168 -0.15 -22.08 -0.27
N VAL A 169 0.46 -21.90 -1.45
CA VAL A 169 -0.24 -21.84 -2.73
C VAL A 169 -0.24 -23.25 -3.31
N GLU A 170 -1.42 -23.83 -3.48
CA GLU A 170 -1.63 -25.11 -4.18
C GLU A 170 -1.67 -24.95 -5.69
#